data_AF-A0A563AF07-F1
#
_entry.id   AF-A0A563AF07-F1
#
_cell.length_a   1.000
_cell.length_b   1.000
_cell.length_c   1.000
_cell.angle_alpha   90.00
_cell.angle_beta   90.00
_cell.angle_gamma   90.00
#
_symmetry.space_group_name_H-M   'P 1'
#
loop_
_entity.id
_entity.type
_entity.pdbx_description
1 polymer ?
#
loop_
_entity_poly.entity_id
_entity_poly.type
_entity_poly.pdbx_seq_one_letter_code
_entity_poly.pdbx_strand_id
1 'polypeptide(L)'
;MAAPERLYINSATNNIEFYDTNAACSTGSSGTDLLSVSPGSGAPNGMTYPNLDATKMADAIEKYIETHAPDSPLKGTSQKAVASAKKANLSPFLAYAHAMMESTLATTDVPGAQIKVHQGHNAFGRTATDSQPHVVEASRNWYMWTSFEASVDADAEENKNVDSGDWFSYDRAVFSDEIDQGMTAYANRYAPPDDGNDTEGYINFMQGALDEMAGYAGASVATTSTTSTTSSSSSSSNCCVKPKTGGSVVKMLSDNPETALGYLMSAGNGTKLTLAQAAGIVGNLQQESGPTLDPRASNGSHIGIAQWDEANRWNNGLVKFAADMGSDPYDFSIQLRYLAWEMGLTDEWKDHTPGRGGTADAVRATTSAEQATEIFEANFEGSGGSAMEKRQAYAKALYEKYKDSPTLGSSGTSDPGTSASCSSGGGASSSLQEYTLKYAWPQIHHEPRIQRKDEYIEAIYKATDEGRFFGSHYGVDCGGFVTTLIYDSGFDKTYNFDAKGGNTVVQRLWATLNWQYLGSANGTYEPDGSKFTDDKLQPGDVAFSPGHTWIYVGEINGFESKYASASQGEKAPSAGGEGFDWAGAVWFRKKSSSSTTTSSGISA
;
A
#
# COMPACT_ATOMS: atom_id res chain seq x y z
N MET A 1 51.41 16.86 -6.81
CA MET A 1 52.24 15.64 -6.67
C MET A 1 51.28 14.49 -6.46
N ALA A 2 51.14 13.60 -7.44
CA ALA A 2 50.27 12.43 -7.31
C ALA A 2 50.86 11.47 -6.26
N ALA A 3 50.04 11.04 -5.31
CA ALA A 3 50.38 10.00 -4.34
C ALA A 3 50.45 8.63 -5.05
N PRO A 4 51.24 7.66 -4.54
CA PRO A 4 51.79 6.59 -5.36
C PRO A 4 50.79 5.44 -5.62
N GLU A 5 50.78 4.96 -6.86
CA GLU A 5 50.27 3.63 -7.27
C GLU A 5 50.86 2.57 -6.32
N ARG A 6 50.02 1.78 -5.64
CA ARG A 6 50.49 0.64 -4.85
C ARG A 6 50.39 -0.62 -5.68
N LEU A 7 51.56 -1.23 -5.91
CA LEU A 7 51.75 -2.48 -6.61
C LEU A 7 51.40 -3.62 -5.64
N TYR A 8 50.33 -4.37 -5.90
CA TYR A 8 50.00 -5.56 -5.12
C TYR A 8 50.35 -6.81 -5.92
N ILE A 9 51.12 -7.69 -5.29
CA ILE A 9 51.51 -8.97 -5.88
C ILE A 9 50.59 -10.03 -5.27
N ASN A 10 49.66 -10.54 -6.08
CA ASN A 10 48.80 -11.63 -5.66
C ASN A 10 49.61 -12.94 -5.72
N SER A 11 50.03 -13.41 -4.54
CA SER A 11 50.86 -14.60 -4.39
C SER A 11 50.12 -15.92 -4.70
N ALA A 12 48.80 -15.90 -4.78
CA ALA A 12 47.98 -17.07 -5.12
C ALA A 12 47.80 -17.23 -6.64
N THR A 13 47.72 -16.13 -7.39
CA THR A 13 47.53 -16.14 -8.85
C THR A 13 48.80 -15.83 -9.63
N ASN A 14 49.88 -15.47 -8.94
CA ASN A 14 51.17 -15.07 -9.54
C ASN A 14 51.00 -13.89 -10.52
N ASN A 15 50.05 -13.00 -10.23
CA ASN A 15 49.68 -11.88 -11.08
C ASN A 15 49.98 -10.55 -10.37
N ILE A 16 50.35 -9.54 -11.16
CA ILE A 16 50.58 -8.17 -10.67
C ILE A 16 49.35 -7.35 -10.98
N GLU A 17 48.70 -6.83 -9.94
CA GLU A 17 47.50 -6.02 -10.06
C GLU A 17 47.85 -4.56 -9.71
N PHE A 18 47.45 -3.64 -10.59
CA PHE A 18 47.65 -2.21 -10.44
C PHE A 18 46.41 -1.60 -9.80
N TYR A 19 46.57 -0.91 -8.67
CA TYR A 19 45.48 -0.28 -7.95
C TYR A 19 45.69 1.23 -7.87
N ASP A 20 44.78 1.98 -8.50
CA ASP A 20 44.69 3.44 -8.33
C ASP A 20 43.85 3.74 -7.10
N THR A 21 44.52 4.22 -6.05
CA THR A 21 43.90 4.59 -4.76
C THR A 21 42.94 5.77 -4.84
N ASN A 22 42.87 6.46 -5.99
CA ASN A 22 42.02 7.63 -6.23
C ASN A 22 41.34 7.56 -7.60
N ALA A 23 40.90 6.37 -8.05
CA ALA A 23 40.11 6.27 -9.29
C ALA A 23 38.72 6.93 -9.11
N ALA A 24 38.72 8.26 -9.02
CA ALA A 24 37.55 9.09 -9.25
C ALA A 24 37.06 8.78 -10.66
N CYS A 25 35.76 8.58 -10.79
CA CYS A 25 35.14 8.23 -12.06
C CYS A 25 35.53 9.26 -13.11
N SER A 26 36.17 8.81 -14.18
CA SER A 26 36.55 9.71 -15.26
C SER A 26 35.26 10.32 -15.83
N THR A 27 35.20 11.65 -15.92
CA THR A 27 34.06 12.43 -16.45
C THR A 27 33.77 12.18 -17.94
N GLY A 28 34.36 11.13 -18.51
CA GLY A 28 34.22 10.70 -19.90
C GLY A 28 33.88 9.21 -20.08
N SER A 29 33.41 8.50 -19.05
CA SER A 29 32.91 7.12 -19.23
C SER A 29 31.73 7.15 -20.21
N SER A 30 31.81 6.32 -21.25
CA SER A 30 30.83 6.20 -22.33
C SER A 30 29.42 6.08 -21.75
N GLY A 31 28.67 7.19 -21.80
CA GLY A 31 27.39 7.34 -21.13
C GLY A 31 26.46 6.17 -21.44
N THR A 32 25.95 5.54 -20.39
CA THR A 32 24.93 4.50 -20.56
C THR A 32 23.68 5.18 -21.10
N ASP A 33 23.13 4.68 -22.21
CA ASP A 33 21.96 5.30 -22.84
C ASP A 33 20.70 5.02 -22.00
N LEU A 34 20.45 5.90 -21.03
CA LEU A 34 19.29 5.81 -20.14
C LEU A 34 17.96 6.07 -20.85
N LEU A 35 17.95 6.61 -22.08
CA LEU A 35 16.71 6.84 -22.84
C LEU A 35 16.00 5.52 -23.20
N SER A 36 16.76 4.41 -23.21
CA SER A 36 16.25 3.07 -23.46
C SER A 36 15.77 2.33 -22.19
N VAL A 37 16.07 2.88 -21.01
CA VAL A 37 15.74 2.26 -19.72
C VAL A 37 14.33 2.68 -19.31
N SER A 38 13.37 1.78 -19.54
CA SER A 38 11.96 2.00 -19.19
C SER A 38 11.75 2.12 -17.66
N PRO A 39 10.80 2.95 -17.20
CA PRO A 39 10.37 2.99 -15.79
C PRO A 39 10.01 1.60 -15.24
N GLY A 40 10.15 1.41 -13.94
CA GLY A 40 9.70 0.20 -13.26
C GLY A 40 8.25 0.28 -12.78
N SER A 41 7.92 -0.61 -11.86
CA SER A 41 6.62 -0.66 -11.17
C SER A 41 6.72 -0.35 -9.68
N GLY A 42 7.94 -0.17 -9.15
CA GLY A 42 8.17 0.15 -7.75
C GLY A 42 7.69 1.55 -7.36
N ALA A 43 7.42 1.74 -6.07
CA ALA A 43 7.13 3.06 -5.53
C ALA A 43 8.33 4.00 -5.69
N PRO A 44 8.14 5.30 -5.92
CA PRO A 44 9.24 6.26 -6.10
C PRO A 44 10.32 6.22 -5.00
N ASN A 45 9.90 6.05 -3.75
CA ASN A 45 10.73 5.95 -2.55
C ASN A 45 10.79 4.51 -1.99
N GLY A 46 10.48 3.51 -2.83
CA GLY A 46 10.47 2.10 -2.46
C GLY A 46 11.83 1.42 -2.65
N MET A 47 11.85 0.12 -2.33
CA MET A 47 13.05 -0.73 -2.43
C MET A 47 13.21 -1.39 -3.81
N THR A 48 12.14 -1.48 -4.60
CA THR A 48 12.15 -2.05 -5.96
C THR A 48 12.31 -0.96 -7.02
N TYR A 49 12.67 -1.34 -8.24
CA TYR A 49 12.97 -0.36 -9.29
C TYR A 49 11.75 0.55 -9.55
N PRO A 50 11.87 1.87 -9.34
CA PRO A 50 10.71 2.72 -9.22
C PRO A 50 10.10 3.08 -10.58
N ASN A 51 8.82 3.44 -10.58
CA ASN A 51 8.15 4.04 -11.74
C ASN A 51 8.54 5.52 -11.91
N LEU A 52 9.84 5.74 -12.11
CA LEU A 52 10.44 7.05 -12.35
C LEU A 52 11.24 7.03 -13.65
N ASP A 53 11.46 8.21 -14.20
CA ASP A 53 12.31 8.40 -15.37
C ASP A 53 13.77 8.11 -15.01
N ALA A 54 14.45 7.30 -15.84
CA ALA A 54 15.81 6.83 -15.58
C ALA A 54 16.83 7.97 -15.52
N THR A 55 16.69 8.98 -16.37
CA THR A 55 17.55 10.16 -16.34
C THR A 55 17.31 10.98 -15.08
N LYS A 56 16.06 11.19 -14.68
CA LYS A 56 15.74 11.89 -13.42
C LYS A 56 16.24 11.16 -12.18
N MET A 57 16.23 9.83 -12.18
CA MET A 57 16.84 9.05 -11.08
C MET A 57 18.35 9.25 -11.02
N ALA A 58 19.03 9.22 -12.16
CA ALA A 58 20.47 9.46 -12.20
C ALA A 58 20.81 10.88 -11.71
N ASP A 59 20.09 11.89 -12.19
CA ASP A 59 20.25 13.28 -11.76
C ASP A 59 19.98 13.47 -10.25
N ALA A 60 18.98 12.76 -9.72
CA ALA A 60 18.64 12.79 -8.30
C ALA A 60 19.75 12.21 -7.42
N ILE A 61 20.39 11.11 -7.87
CA ILE A 61 21.53 10.50 -7.19
C ILE A 61 22.72 11.45 -7.19
N GLU A 62 23.08 12.04 -8.33
CA GLU A 62 24.19 13.01 -8.40
C GLU A 62 23.92 14.21 -7.50
N LYS A 63 22.67 14.70 -7.48
CA LYS A 63 22.28 15.79 -6.59
C LYS A 63 22.38 15.41 -5.11
N TYR A 64 22.00 14.19 -4.75
CA TYR A 64 22.13 13.69 -3.38
C TYR A 64 23.60 13.61 -2.95
N ILE A 65 24.47 13.08 -3.81
CA ILE A 65 25.91 13.05 -3.58
C ILE A 65 26.47 14.46 -3.43
N GLU A 66 26.15 15.38 -4.34
CA GLU A 66 26.63 16.77 -4.28
C GLU A 66 26.18 17.49 -2.99
N THR A 67 24.97 17.18 -2.52
CA THR A 67 24.39 17.81 -1.32
C THR A 67 25.04 17.31 -0.03
N HIS A 68 25.32 16.00 0.06
CA HIS A 68 25.75 15.37 1.31
C HIS A 68 27.25 15.07 1.38
N ALA A 69 27.90 14.81 0.24
CA ALA A 69 29.33 14.49 0.15
C ALA A 69 29.89 14.86 -1.24
N PRO A 70 30.12 16.16 -1.52
CA PRO A 70 30.53 16.63 -2.85
C PRO A 70 31.89 16.09 -3.32
N ASP A 71 32.75 15.70 -2.38
CA ASP A 71 34.06 15.09 -2.64
C ASP A 71 33.99 13.55 -2.76
N SER A 72 32.79 12.97 -2.76
CA SER A 72 32.59 11.53 -2.82
C SER A 72 33.15 10.93 -4.12
N PRO A 73 33.88 9.81 -4.05
CA PRO A 73 34.35 9.10 -5.24
C PRO A 73 33.22 8.37 -5.99
N LEU A 74 32.00 8.30 -5.43
CA LEU A 74 30.81 7.77 -6.09
C LEU A 74 30.21 8.74 -7.10
N LYS A 75 30.66 10.00 -7.15
CA LYS A 75 30.20 10.98 -8.13
C LYS A 75 30.44 10.49 -9.56
N GLY A 76 29.43 10.63 -10.42
CA GLY A 76 29.48 10.16 -11.81
C GLY A 76 29.10 8.68 -12.01
N THR A 77 28.76 7.94 -10.95
CA THR A 77 28.37 6.52 -11.05
C THR A 77 26.87 6.31 -11.28
N SER A 78 26.04 7.36 -11.16
CA SER A 78 24.58 7.27 -11.14
C SER A 78 23.97 6.57 -12.34
N GLN A 79 24.48 6.81 -13.55
CA GLN A 79 23.94 6.20 -14.77
C GLN A 79 24.13 4.69 -14.80
N LYS A 80 25.30 4.22 -14.37
CA LYS A 80 25.61 2.80 -14.24
C LYS A 80 24.73 2.16 -13.18
N ALA A 81 24.58 2.83 -12.04
CA ALA A 81 23.72 2.37 -10.96
C ALA A 81 22.26 2.22 -11.41
N VAL A 82 21.70 3.21 -12.13
CA VAL A 82 20.32 3.13 -12.65
C VAL A 82 20.14 1.97 -13.64
N ALA A 83 21.11 1.71 -14.50
CA ALA A 83 21.04 0.59 -15.44
C ALA A 83 21.17 -0.78 -14.75
N SER A 84 22.10 -0.92 -13.81
CA SER A 84 22.28 -2.15 -13.03
C SER A 84 21.09 -2.44 -12.12
N ALA A 85 20.59 -1.42 -11.43
CA ALA A 85 19.41 -1.53 -10.56
C ALA A 85 18.18 -1.99 -11.34
N LYS A 86 18.02 -1.57 -12.61
CA LYS A 86 16.93 -2.05 -13.48
C LYS A 86 17.01 -3.55 -13.69
N LYS A 87 18.20 -4.09 -13.99
CA LYS A 87 18.41 -5.53 -14.21
C LYS A 87 18.10 -6.34 -12.95
N ALA A 88 18.45 -5.79 -11.79
CA ALA A 88 18.21 -6.41 -10.49
C ALA A 88 16.81 -6.10 -9.90
N ASN A 89 15.95 -5.36 -10.61
CA ASN A 89 14.66 -4.85 -10.13
C ASN A 89 14.73 -4.08 -8.79
N LEU A 90 15.86 -3.45 -8.47
CA LEU A 90 16.12 -2.74 -7.22
C LEU A 90 15.97 -1.23 -7.40
N SER A 91 15.66 -0.51 -6.34
CA SER A 91 15.73 0.95 -6.38
C SER A 91 17.19 1.41 -6.50
N PRO A 92 17.54 2.23 -7.50
CA PRO A 92 18.92 2.73 -7.62
C PRO A 92 19.29 3.65 -6.45
N PHE A 93 18.31 4.26 -5.78
CA PHE A 93 18.52 5.07 -4.58
C PHE A 93 19.00 4.26 -3.38
N LEU A 94 18.69 2.96 -3.32
CA LEU A 94 19.03 2.13 -2.17
C LEU A 94 20.54 2.00 -1.96
N ALA A 95 21.31 1.83 -3.04
CA ALA A 95 22.76 1.75 -2.97
C ALA A 95 23.37 3.01 -2.35
N TYR A 96 22.86 4.20 -2.69
CA TYR A 96 23.38 5.47 -2.18
C TYR A 96 22.90 5.77 -0.77
N ALA A 97 21.72 5.29 -0.37
CA ALA A 97 21.28 5.29 1.03
C ALA A 97 22.21 4.40 1.88
N HIS A 98 22.55 3.20 1.41
CA HIS A 98 23.55 2.33 2.06
C HIS A 98 24.91 3.00 2.13
N ALA A 99 25.40 3.55 1.03
CA ALA A 99 26.69 4.21 1.00
C ALA A 99 26.74 5.38 1.98
N MET A 100 25.66 6.15 2.11
CA MET A 100 25.56 7.21 3.11
C MET A 100 25.58 6.66 4.54
N MET A 101 24.80 5.63 4.84
CA MET A 101 24.73 5.02 6.18
C MET A 101 26.06 4.36 6.59
N GLU A 102 26.70 3.64 5.68
CA GLU A 102 27.82 2.74 5.98
C GLU A 102 29.19 3.42 5.88
N SER A 103 29.28 4.49 5.09
CA SER A 103 30.56 5.14 4.79
C SER A 103 30.48 6.64 4.48
N THR A 104 29.34 7.28 4.74
CA THR A 104 29.12 8.69 4.37
C THR A 104 29.42 8.92 2.90
N LEU A 105 28.86 8.08 2.03
CA LEU A 105 29.13 8.07 0.58
C LEU A 105 30.63 7.91 0.27
N ALA A 106 31.27 6.93 0.91
CA ALA A 106 32.69 6.60 0.77
C ALA A 106 33.70 7.69 1.21
N THR A 107 33.26 8.71 1.96
CA THR A 107 34.17 9.74 2.51
C THR A 107 34.49 9.55 3.99
N THR A 108 33.99 8.49 4.62
CA THR A 108 34.23 8.24 6.06
C THR A 108 35.72 8.12 6.39
N ASP A 109 36.09 8.79 7.46
CA ASP A 109 37.40 8.82 8.08
C ASP A 109 37.39 8.12 9.46
N VAL A 110 36.30 7.40 9.78
CA VAL A 110 36.15 6.60 11.01
C VAL A 110 37.17 5.46 11.05
N PRO A 111 38.02 5.37 12.10
CA PRO A 111 38.98 4.28 12.29
C PRO A 111 38.34 2.89 12.20
N GLY A 112 38.88 2.04 11.33
CA GLY A 112 38.38 0.67 11.11
C GLY A 112 37.36 0.53 9.98
N ALA A 113 37.13 1.59 9.20
CA ALA A 113 36.37 1.56 7.95
C ALA A 113 37.19 2.00 6.72
N GLN A 114 38.44 2.44 6.90
CA GLN A 114 39.23 3.02 5.82
C GLN A 114 39.72 1.98 4.81
N ILE A 115 40.07 0.77 5.24
CA ILE A 115 40.59 -0.25 4.34
C ILE A 115 39.45 -0.76 3.46
N LYS A 116 38.28 -1.09 4.03
CA LYS A 116 37.12 -1.55 3.24
C LYS A 116 36.68 -0.48 2.22
N VAL A 117 36.70 0.79 2.59
CA VAL A 117 36.23 1.87 1.72
C VAL A 117 37.28 2.25 0.67
N HIS A 118 38.51 2.60 1.08
CA HIS A 118 39.50 3.17 0.17
C HIS A 118 40.30 2.13 -0.62
N GLN A 119 40.46 0.90 -0.11
CA GLN A 119 41.13 -0.18 -0.84
C GLN A 119 40.14 -1.19 -1.40
N GLY A 120 39.04 -1.45 -0.67
CA GLY A 120 37.99 -2.36 -1.13
C GLY A 120 37.01 -1.74 -2.13
N HIS A 121 36.98 -0.41 -2.26
CA HIS A 121 35.94 0.33 -3.00
C HIS A 121 34.51 -0.04 -2.54
N ASN A 122 34.38 -0.40 -1.26
CA ASN A 122 33.15 -0.94 -0.69
C ASN A 122 32.50 0.12 0.19
N ALA A 123 31.70 0.97 -0.45
CA ALA A 123 30.94 2.01 0.24
C ALA A 123 29.75 1.44 1.04
N PHE A 124 29.34 0.21 0.76
CA PHE A 124 28.01 -0.31 1.12
C PHE A 124 27.98 -1.35 2.24
N GLY A 125 29.14 -1.81 2.72
CA GLY A 125 29.21 -2.80 3.80
C GLY A 125 29.05 -4.25 3.36
N ARG A 126 29.29 -4.60 2.09
CA ARG A 126 29.23 -6.00 1.62
C ARG A 126 30.37 -6.84 2.21
N THR A 127 30.05 -7.92 2.90
CA THR A 127 31.06 -8.91 3.36
C THR A 127 31.43 -9.90 2.25
N ALA A 128 32.61 -10.48 2.34
CA ALA A 128 33.10 -11.51 1.41
C ALA A 128 33.44 -12.82 2.10
N THR A 129 33.36 -13.92 1.36
CA THR A 129 33.96 -15.20 1.74
C THR A 129 35.46 -15.21 1.39
N ASP A 130 36.22 -16.17 1.92
CA ASP A 130 37.65 -16.34 1.60
C ASP A 130 37.91 -16.57 0.11
N SER A 131 36.92 -17.10 -0.63
CA SER A 131 37.03 -17.36 -2.07
C SER A 131 36.69 -16.15 -2.95
N GLN A 132 36.13 -15.10 -2.38
CA GLN A 132 35.76 -13.87 -3.09
C GLN A 132 36.89 -12.83 -3.01
N PRO A 133 36.99 -11.91 -3.99
CA PRO A 133 37.88 -10.75 -3.87
C PRO A 133 37.57 -9.98 -2.58
N HIS A 134 38.58 -9.79 -1.73
CA HIS A 134 38.36 -9.14 -0.44
C HIS A 134 39.58 -8.40 0.11
N VAL A 135 39.31 -7.46 0.99
CA VAL A 135 40.27 -6.85 1.92
C VAL A 135 39.90 -7.23 3.36
N VAL A 136 40.89 -7.33 4.24
CA VAL A 136 40.67 -7.70 5.65
C VAL A 136 40.73 -6.45 6.52
N GLU A 137 39.66 -6.17 7.24
CA GLU A 137 39.59 -5.07 8.22
C GLU A 137 38.75 -5.50 9.42
N ALA A 138 39.21 -5.17 10.64
CA ALA A 138 38.55 -5.56 11.89
C ALA A 138 38.23 -7.07 11.98
N SER A 139 39.16 -7.92 11.52
CA SER A 139 39.02 -9.38 11.49
C SER A 139 37.85 -9.90 10.65
N ARG A 140 37.38 -9.09 9.68
CA ARG A 140 36.32 -9.45 8.74
C ARG A 140 36.80 -9.26 7.30
N ASN A 141 36.36 -10.14 6.42
CA ASN A 141 36.58 -10.01 4.98
C ASN A 141 35.50 -9.11 4.38
N TRP A 142 35.93 -8.02 3.74
CA TRP A 142 35.06 -7.09 3.03
C TRP A 142 35.25 -7.29 1.54
N TYR A 143 34.14 -7.39 0.80
CA TYR A 143 34.20 -7.57 -0.64
C TYR A 143 34.94 -6.40 -1.30
N MET A 144 35.79 -6.72 -2.26
CA MET A 144 36.62 -5.77 -2.98
C MET A 144 36.19 -5.69 -4.45
N TRP A 145 35.93 -4.47 -4.92
CA TRP A 145 35.77 -4.17 -6.35
C TRP A 145 37.02 -3.47 -6.87
N THR A 146 37.24 -3.53 -8.19
CA THR A 146 38.36 -2.82 -8.82
C THR A 146 38.21 -1.30 -8.79
N SER A 147 36.97 -0.79 -8.70
CA SER A 147 36.66 0.64 -8.59
C SER A 147 35.27 0.88 -8.01
N PHE A 148 34.99 2.12 -7.60
CA PHE A 148 33.65 2.53 -7.19
C PHE A 148 32.63 2.44 -8.34
N GLU A 149 33.01 2.71 -9.58
CA GLU A 149 32.12 2.51 -10.75
C GLU A 149 31.75 1.04 -10.91
N ALA A 150 32.74 0.13 -10.83
CA ALA A 150 32.50 -1.30 -10.94
C ALA A 150 31.65 -1.86 -9.79
N SER A 151 31.66 -1.22 -8.62
CA SER A 151 30.81 -1.63 -7.49
C SER A 151 29.30 -1.49 -7.76
N VAL A 152 28.91 -0.67 -8.75
CA VAL A 152 27.50 -0.43 -9.15
C VAL A 152 27.21 -0.73 -10.62
N ASP A 153 28.17 -1.30 -11.35
CA ASP A 153 28.05 -1.64 -12.77
C ASP A 153 28.04 -3.17 -12.97
N ALA A 154 26.86 -3.75 -13.16
CA ALA A 154 26.71 -5.16 -13.47
C ALA A 154 27.40 -5.58 -14.79
N ASP A 155 27.64 -4.63 -15.71
CA ASP A 155 28.36 -4.85 -16.97
C ASP A 155 29.87 -4.56 -16.86
N ALA A 156 30.41 -4.27 -15.68
CA ALA A 156 31.85 -4.25 -15.50
C ALA A 156 32.41 -5.65 -15.81
N GLU A 157 33.59 -5.72 -16.42
CA GLU A 157 34.15 -7.00 -16.89
C GLU A 157 34.31 -8.02 -15.75
N GLU A 158 34.62 -7.54 -14.54
CA GLU A 158 34.70 -8.38 -13.33
C GLU A 158 33.35 -8.94 -12.86
N ASN A 159 32.23 -8.30 -13.24
CA ASN A 159 30.89 -8.63 -12.75
C ASN A 159 30.08 -9.54 -13.70
N LYS A 160 30.43 -9.60 -14.99
CA LYS A 160 29.63 -10.31 -16.02
C LYS A 160 29.48 -11.83 -15.83
N ASN A 161 30.43 -12.47 -15.14
CA ASN A 161 30.53 -13.93 -15.04
C ASN A 161 30.33 -14.45 -13.61
N VAL A 162 29.74 -13.64 -12.74
CA VAL A 162 29.49 -13.97 -11.33
C VAL A 162 28.02 -13.70 -11.00
N ASP A 163 27.38 -14.62 -10.27
CA ASP A 163 25.93 -14.56 -9.96
C ASP A 163 25.53 -13.35 -9.07
N SER A 164 26.49 -12.52 -8.64
CA SER A 164 26.32 -11.35 -7.78
C SER A 164 27.53 -10.39 -7.82
N GLY A 165 27.91 -9.93 -9.01
CA GLY A 165 29.13 -9.12 -9.18
C GLY A 165 29.06 -7.74 -8.53
N ASP A 166 28.14 -6.90 -9.02
CA ASP A 166 27.92 -5.56 -8.48
C ASP A 166 27.02 -5.59 -7.23
N TRP A 167 26.91 -4.45 -6.55
CA TRP A 167 26.13 -4.33 -5.34
C TRP A 167 24.65 -4.66 -5.56
N PHE A 168 24.03 -4.21 -6.66
CA PHE A 168 22.61 -4.46 -6.91
C PHE A 168 22.32 -5.94 -7.15
N SER A 169 23.11 -6.62 -7.98
CA SER A 169 22.91 -8.05 -8.20
C SER A 169 23.13 -8.85 -6.93
N TYR A 170 24.10 -8.47 -6.10
CA TYR A 170 24.33 -9.08 -4.79
C TYR A 170 23.14 -8.88 -3.84
N ASP A 171 22.70 -7.64 -3.65
CA ASP A 171 21.66 -7.33 -2.69
C ASP A 171 20.35 -8.03 -3.06
N ARG A 172 20.01 -8.03 -4.36
CA ARG A 172 18.87 -8.79 -4.88
C ARG A 172 19.02 -10.28 -4.64
N ALA A 173 20.19 -10.86 -4.86
CA ALA A 173 20.40 -12.30 -4.68
C ALA A 173 20.30 -12.74 -3.21
N VAL A 174 20.71 -11.89 -2.27
CA VAL A 174 20.77 -12.22 -0.84
C VAL A 174 19.48 -11.89 -0.10
N PHE A 175 18.81 -10.80 -0.47
CA PHE A 175 17.68 -10.21 0.26
C PHE A 175 16.40 -10.12 -0.59
N SER A 176 16.25 -10.95 -1.63
CA SER A 176 15.14 -10.81 -2.59
C SER A 176 13.77 -10.73 -1.92
N ASP A 177 13.49 -11.65 -0.99
CA ASP A 177 12.20 -11.72 -0.29
C ASP A 177 11.99 -10.49 0.58
N GLU A 178 13.03 -10.02 1.26
CA GLU A 178 12.96 -8.86 2.13
C GLU A 178 12.85 -7.54 1.38
N ILE A 179 13.53 -7.39 0.24
CA ILE A 179 13.42 -6.24 -0.64
C ILE A 179 11.99 -6.11 -1.16
N ASP A 180 11.36 -7.23 -1.54
CA ASP A 180 9.99 -7.24 -2.01
C ASP A 180 8.98 -7.01 -0.87
N GLN A 181 9.37 -7.32 0.38
CA GLN A 181 8.60 -7.02 1.59
C GLN A 181 8.78 -5.58 2.11
N GLY A 182 9.78 -4.85 1.62
CA GLY A 182 10.02 -3.46 1.96
C GLY A 182 11.05 -3.24 3.09
N MET A 183 11.33 -1.96 3.37
CA MET A 183 12.46 -1.52 4.20
C MET A 183 12.53 -2.19 5.58
N THR A 184 11.39 -2.40 6.23
CA THR A 184 11.35 -3.04 7.55
C THR A 184 11.84 -4.48 7.50
N ALA A 185 11.42 -5.27 6.51
CA ALA A 185 11.88 -6.66 6.39
C ALA A 185 13.38 -6.70 6.05
N TYR A 186 13.80 -5.84 5.12
CA TYR A 186 15.20 -5.70 4.75
C TYR A 186 16.09 -5.37 5.95
N ALA A 187 15.74 -4.33 6.72
CA ALA A 187 16.51 -3.92 7.89
C ALA A 187 16.52 -4.97 9.00
N ASN A 188 15.42 -5.69 9.22
CA ASN A 188 15.39 -6.77 10.23
C ASN A 188 16.29 -7.95 9.89
N ARG A 189 16.63 -8.16 8.62
CA ARG A 189 17.59 -9.19 8.20
C ARG A 189 19.01 -8.64 8.08
N TYR A 190 19.16 -7.44 7.56
CA TYR A 190 20.46 -6.81 7.32
C TYR A 190 21.11 -6.33 8.63
N ALA A 191 20.34 -5.69 9.50
CA ALA A 191 20.77 -5.15 10.79
C ALA A 191 19.79 -5.55 11.90
N PRO A 192 19.69 -6.85 12.25
CA PRO A 192 18.70 -7.34 13.21
C PRO A 192 18.88 -6.71 14.60
N PRO A 193 17.78 -6.42 15.33
CA PRO A 193 17.85 -5.88 16.68
C PRO A 193 18.57 -6.81 17.67
N ASP A 194 18.47 -8.12 17.44
CA ASP A 194 19.04 -9.17 18.29
C ASP A 194 20.58 -9.12 18.34
N ASP A 195 21.21 -8.52 17.33
CA ASP A 195 22.66 -8.28 17.28
C ASP A 195 23.06 -6.95 17.96
N GLY A 196 22.10 -6.26 18.60
CA GLY A 196 22.30 -4.98 19.29
C GLY A 196 22.27 -3.76 18.37
N ASN A 197 21.76 -3.91 17.15
CA ASN A 197 21.65 -2.82 16.18
C ASN A 197 20.43 -1.92 16.47
N ASP A 198 20.54 -0.64 16.15
CA ASP A 198 19.40 0.29 16.09
C ASP A 198 18.65 0.12 14.75
N THR A 199 17.91 -0.97 14.63
CA THR A 199 17.18 -1.31 13.40
C THR A 199 16.11 -0.28 13.07
N GLU A 200 15.47 0.33 14.06
CA GLU A 200 14.45 1.37 13.86
C GLU A 200 15.08 2.67 13.34
N GLY A 201 16.19 3.10 13.93
CA GLY A 201 17.00 4.21 13.43
C GLY A 201 17.50 3.95 12.01
N TYR A 202 17.92 2.73 11.72
CA TYR A 202 18.34 2.31 10.38
C TYR A 202 17.21 2.43 9.36
N ILE A 203 16.02 1.91 9.67
CA ILE A 203 14.83 2.03 8.80
C ILE A 203 14.51 3.50 8.53
N ASN A 204 14.46 4.32 9.57
CA ASN A 204 14.11 5.74 9.46
C ASN A 204 15.11 6.51 8.60
N PHE A 205 16.41 6.26 8.80
CA PHE A 205 17.45 6.88 7.99
C PHE A 205 17.33 6.47 6.52
N MET A 206 17.24 5.17 6.26
CA MET A 206 17.21 4.64 4.90
C MET A 206 15.95 5.12 4.16
N GLN A 207 14.80 5.11 4.82
CA GLN A 207 13.56 5.64 4.23
C GLN A 207 13.65 7.15 3.97
N GLY A 208 14.23 7.93 4.88
CA GLY A 208 14.44 9.36 4.68
C GLY A 208 15.34 9.68 3.49
N ALA A 209 16.42 8.90 3.30
CA ALA A 209 17.30 9.04 2.14
C ALA A 209 16.59 8.67 0.81
N LEU A 210 15.79 7.61 0.81
CA LEU A 210 14.96 7.23 -0.34
C LEU A 210 13.93 8.32 -0.67
N ASP A 211 13.29 8.90 0.34
CA ASP A 211 12.31 9.98 0.18
C ASP A 211 12.94 11.24 -0.43
N GLU A 212 14.13 11.62 0.05
CA GLU A 212 14.87 12.78 -0.44
C GLU A 212 15.28 12.61 -1.91
N MET A 213 15.89 11.48 -2.26
CA MET A 213 16.30 11.18 -3.65
C MET A 213 15.10 11.09 -4.59
N ALA A 214 14.01 10.44 -4.16
CA ALA A 214 12.78 10.40 -4.93
C ALA A 214 12.17 11.81 -5.12
N GLY A 215 12.25 12.67 -4.10
CA GLY A 215 11.90 14.08 -4.18
C GLY A 215 12.75 14.84 -5.21
N TYR A 216 14.07 14.61 -5.25
CA TYR A 216 14.95 15.19 -6.29
C TYR A 216 14.60 14.71 -7.70
N ALA A 217 14.13 13.47 -7.85
CA ALA A 217 13.63 12.94 -9.12
C ALA A 217 12.25 13.49 -9.52
N GLY A 218 11.66 14.37 -8.70
CA GLY A 218 10.38 15.01 -8.95
C GLY A 218 9.16 14.19 -8.52
N ALA A 219 9.36 13.19 -7.66
CA ALA A 219 8.25 12.45 -7.05
C ALA A 219 7.65 13.26 -5.89
N SER A 220 6.32 13.22 -5.78
CA SER A 220 5.62 13.74 -4.59
C SER A 220 5.75 12.72 -3.46
N VAL A 221 6.80 12.84 -2.66
CA VAL A 221 7.03 11.98 -1.50
C VAL A 221 6.63 12.72 -0.22
N ALA A 222 5.82 12.08 0.62
CA ALA A 222 5.46 12.62 1.93
C ALA A 222 6.72 12.63 2.81
N THR A 223 7.41 13.78 2.85
CA THR A 223 8.66 13.95 3.58
C THR A 223 8.35 14.00 5.08
N THR A 224 8.67 12.94 5.80
CA THR A 224 8.58 12.93 7.27
C THR A 224 9.84 13.61 7.80
N SER A 225 9.80 14.92 7.95
CA SER A 225 10.90 15.70 8.53
C SER A 225 11.09 15.34 10.00
N THR A 226 12.21 14.69 10.29
CA THR A 226 12.75 14.39 11.62
C THR A 226 12.86 15.65 12.46
N THR A 227 12.06 15.75 13.53
CA THR A 227 12.44 16.55 14.70
C THR A 227 12.00 15.81 15.95
N SER A 228 13.00 15.38 16.70
CA SER A 228 12.90 14.75 18.01
C SER A 228 12.01 15.57 18.93
N THR A 229 11.00 14.96 19.53
CA THR A 229 10.43 15.45 20.79
C THR A 229 10.08 14.29 21.69
N THR A 230 10.64 14.38 22.88
CA THR A 230 10.53 13.48 24.02
C THR A 230 9.13 13.54 24.64
N SER A 231 8.75 12.44 25.33
CA SER A 231 7.62 12.33 26.27
C SER A 231 6.23 12.19 25.60
N SER A 232 5.29 11.37 26.07
CA SER A 232 5.12 10.64 27.32
C SER A 232 4.00 9.62 27.13
N SER A 233 4.12 8.49 27.83
CA SER A 233 3.13 7.42 27.94
C SER A 233 1.72 7.91 28.26
N SER A 234 0.75 7.58 27.40
CA SER A 234 -0.65 7.42 27.80
C SER A 234 -1.24 6.26 27.00
N SER A 235 -1.63 5.22 27.74
CA SER A 235 -2.20 3.95 27.29
C SER A 235 -3.38 4.12 26.34
N SER A 236 -3.21 3.76 25.07
CA SER A 236 -4.27 3.50 24.11
C SER A 236 -4.60 2.00 24.12
N SER A 237 -5.89 1.68 24.24
CA SER A 237 -6.39 0.31 24.14
C SER A 237 -6.44 -0.11 22.66
N ASN A 238 -5.62 -1.10 22.30
CA ASN A 238 -5.46 -1.64 20.94
C ASN A 238 -6.72 -2.36 20.44
N CYS A 239 -7.19 -2.02 19.23
CA CYS A 239 -8.26 -2.73 18.50
C CYS A 239 -7.77 -3.56 17.30
N CYS A 240 -6.45 -3.76 17.15
CA CYS A 240 -5.90 -4.70 16.17
C CYS A 240 -4.88 -5.60 16.87
N VAL A 241 -5.27 -6.85 17.12
CA VAL A 241 -4.34 -7.89 17.55
C VAL A 241 -3.63 -8.37 16.26
N LYS A 242 -2.31 -8.19 16.18
CA LYS A 242 -1.50 -8.82 15.12
C LYS A 242 -1.64 -10.35 15.21
N PRO A 243 -1.79 -11.09 14.10
CA PRO A 243 -1.64 -12.55 14.12
C PRO A 243 -0.29 -12.91 14.72
N LYS A 244 -0.29 -13.83 15.68
CA LYS A 244 0.92 -14.22 16.40
C LYS A 244 1.90 -15.04 15.54
N THR A 245 1.43 -15.49 14.38
CA THR A 245 2.12 -16.35 13.43
C THR A 245 1.85 -15.83 12.02
N GLY A 246 2.90 -15.37 11.32
CA GLY A 246 2.85 -14.63 10.06
C GLY A 246 2.06 -15.31 8.94
N GLY A 247 0.81 -14.90 8.76
CA GLY A 247 -0.08 -15.40 7.71
C GLY A 247 -0.28 -14.42 6.55
N SER A 248 -0.76 -14.96 5.43
CA SER A 248 -0.94 -14.28 4.14
C SER A 248 -1.97 -13.15 4.23
N VAL A 249 -1.67 -11.99 3.64
CA VAL A 249 -2.57 -10.82 3.64
C VAL A 249 -3.55 -10.90 2.46
N VAL A 250 -4.85 -10.78 2.73
CA VAL A 250 -5.89 -10.68 1.69
C VAL A 250 -6.03 -9.22 1.28
N LYS A 251 -5.73 -8.89 0.01
CA LYS A 251 -6.00 -7.57 -0.55
C LYS A 251 -7.51 -7.41 -0.80
N MET A 252 -8.17 -6.58 0.00
CA MET A 252 -9.58 -6.25 -0.19
C MET A 252 -9.75 -5.42 -1.48
N LEU A 253 -10.62 -5.89 -2.38
CA LEU A 253 -10.99 -5.24 -3.65
C LEU A 253 -12.41 -4.66 -3.56
N SER A 254 -12.99 -4.24 -4.68
CA SER A 254 -14.25 -3.48 -4.75
C SER A 254 -15.42 -4.13 -4.02
N ASP A 255 -15.50 -5.45 -4.09
CA ASP A 255 -16.50 -6.28 -3.46
C ASP A 255 -15.91 -7.63 -3.04
N ASN A 256 -16.65 -8.40 -2.24
CA ASN A 256 -16.20 -9.69 -1.76
C ASN A 256 -15.95 -10.70 -2.90
N PRO A 257 -16.81 -10.81 -3.94
CA PRO A 257 -16.50 -11.65 -5.11
C PRO A 257 -15.18 -11.29 -5.81
N GLU A 258 -14.91 -10.01 -6.05
CA GLU A 258 -13.66 -9.55 -6.67
C GLU A 258 -12.47 -9.82 -5.76
N THR A 259 -12.61 -9.55 -4.46
CA THR A 259 -11.59 -9.86 -3.43
C THR A 259 -11.25 -11.34 -3.42
N ALA A 260 -12.26 -12.22 -3.46
CA ALA A 260 -12.07 -13.67 -3.51
C ALA A 260 -11.36 -14.09 -4.81
N LEU A 261 -11.76 -13.54 -5.96
CA LEU A 261 -11.10 -13.81 -7.24
C LEU A 261 -9.61 -13.41 -7.21
N GLY A 262 -9.33 -12.17 -6.80
CA GLY A 262 -7.96 -11.66 -6.71
C GLY A 262 -7.10 -12.44 -5.72
N TYR A 263 -7.64 -12.75 -4.54
CA TYR A 263 -6.93 -13.56 -3.55
C TYR A 263 -6.65 -14.97 -4.08
N LEU A 264 -7.64 -15.69 -4.62
CA LEU A 264 -7.46 -17.07 -5.10
C LEU A 264 -6.52 -17.17 -6.33
N MET A 265 -6.48 -16.12 -7.17
CA MET A 265 -5.52 -16.04 -8.29
C MET A 265 -4.10 -15.68 -7.84
N SER A 266 -3.95 -14.98 -6.71
CA SER A 266 -2.65 -14.55 -6.18
C SER A 266 -2.06 -15.54 -5.16
N ALA A 267 -2.90 -16.27 -4.43
CA ALA A 267 -2.52 -17.13 -3.33
C ALA A 267 -1.89 -18.46 -3.78
N GLY A 268 -0.93 -18.94 -2.98
CA GLY A 268 -0.32 -20.26 -3.07
C GLY A 268 1.17 -20.27 -3.38
N ASN A 269 1.89 -21.26 -2.87
CA ASN A 269 3.36 -21.35 -2.94
C ASN A 269 3.86 -21.99 -4.24
N GLY A 270 3.15 -21.80 -5.36
CA GLY A 270 3.42 -22.51 -6.61
C GLY A 270 2.49 -22.10 -7.75
N THR A 271 1.92 -23.07 -8.47
CA THR A 271 1.03 -22.81 -9.62
C THR A 271 -0.23 -22.05 -9.20
N LYS A 272 -0.32 -20.79 -9.61
CA LYS A 272 -1.46 -19.90 -9.38
C LYS A 272 -2.71 -20.39 -10.11
N LEU A 273 -3.88 -20.06 -9.58
CA LEU A 273 -5.15 -20.33 -10.25
C LEU A 273 -5.38 -19.31 -11.38
N THR A 274 -5.91 -19.77 -12.50
CA THR A 274 -6.40 -18.90 -13.58
C THR A 274 -7.71 -18.23 -13.17
N LEU A 275 -8.09 -17.14 -13.85
CA LEU A 275 -9.39 -16.50 -13.63
C LEU A 275 -10.56 -17.47 -13.78
N ALA A 276 -10.52 -18.38 -14.77
CA ALA A 276 -11.56 -19.39 -14.96
C ALA A 276 -11.66 -20.32 -13.74
N GLN A 277 -10.52 -20.79 -13.23
CA GLN A 277 -10.46 -21.66 -12.06
C GLN A 277 -10.94 -20.95 -10.79
N ALA A 278 -10.49 -19.72 -10.54
CA ALA A 278 -10.94 -18.92 -9.41
C ALA A 278 -12.44 -18.59 -9.50
N ALA A 279 -12.95 -18.24 -10.69
CA ALA A 279 -14.38 -18.00 -10.92
C ALA A 279 -15.23 -19.25 -10.65
N GLY A 280 -14.72 -20.45 -10.97
CA GLY A 280 -15.37 -21.71 -10.65
C GLY A 280 -15.56 -21.94 -9.16
N ILE A 281 -14.55 -21.58 -8.35
CA ILE A 281 -14.61 -21.62 -6.88
C ILE A 281 -15.59 -20.56 -6.36
N VAL A 282 -15.44 -19.29 -6.77
CA VAL A 282 -16.28 -18.20 -6.26
C VAL A 282 -17.75 -18.37 -6.65
N GLY A 283 -18.05 -18.95 -7.81
CA GLY A 283 -19.42 -19.27 -8.21
C GLY A 283 -20.11 -20.31 -7.32
N ASN A 284 -19.33 -21.25 -6.73
CA ASN A 284 -19.83 -22.15 -5.70
C ASN A 284 -20.14 -21.38 -4.40
N LEU A 285 -19.18 -20.56 -3.94
CA LEU A 285 -19.36 -19.77 -2.72
C LEU A 285 -20.57 -18.82 -2.82
N GLN A 286 -20.87 -18.28 -4.01
CA GLN A 286 -22.06 -17.45 -4.24
C GLN A 286 -23.38 -18.22 -4.11
N GLN A 287 -23.38 -19.52 -4.41
CA GLN A 287 -24.54 -20.38 -4.16
C GLN A 287 -24.68 -20.69 -2.66
N GLU A 288 -23.57 -20.81 -1.94
CA GLU A 288 -23.55 -21.12 -0.50
C GLU A 288 -23.93 -19.92 0.38
N SER A 289 -23.46 -18.73 0.04
CA SER A 289 -23.54 -17.54 0.90
C SER A 289 -24.15 -16.30 0.23
N GLY A 290 -24.74 -16.49 -0.94
CA GLY A 290 -25.38 -15.44 -1.73
C GLY A 290 -24.40 -14.67 -2.63
N PRO A 291 -24.94 -13.82 -3.53
CA PRO A 291 -24.15 -13.19 -4.60
C PRO A 291 -23.04 -12.26 -4.08
N THR A 292 -23.13 -11.79 -2.84
CA THR A 292 -22.15 -10.91 -2.20
C THR A 292 -21.16 -11.63 -1.30
N LEU A 293 -21.19 -12.97 -1.21
CA LEU A 293 -20.38 -13.77 -0.29
C LEU A 293 -20.47 -13.28 1.16
N ASP A 294 -21.64 -13.40 1.78
CA ASP A 294 -21.83 -12.97 3.17
C ASP A 294 -21.07 -13.90 4.14
N PRO A 295 -20.04 -13.42 4.87
CA PRO A 295 -19.31 -14.24 5.84
C PRO A 295 -20.15 -14.64 7.06
N ARG A 296 -21.34 -14.07 7.24
CA ARG A 296 -22.30 -14.44 8.28
C ARG A 296 -23.46 -15.28 7.76
N ALA A 297 -23.45 -15.70 6.49
CA ALA A 297 -24.47 -16.58 5.93
C ALA A 297 -24.59 -17.84 6.81
N SER A 298 -25.81 -18.19 7.19
CA SER A 298 -26.08 -19.41 7.96
C SER A 298 -27.42 -20.01 7.58
N ASN A 299 -27.44 -21.34 7.47
CA ASN A 299 -28.66 -22.13 7.30
C ASN A 299 -29.11 -22.85 8.60
N GLY A 300 -28.51 -22.49 9.74
CA GLY A 300 -28.76 -23.08 11.05
C GLY A 300 -27.97 -24.35 11.38
N SER A 301 -27.20 -24.88 10.43
CA SER A 301 -26.27 -26.01 10.64
C SER A 301 -24.91 -25.81 9.97
N HIS A 302 -24.82 -24.83 9.07
CA HIS A 302 -23.62 -24.45 8.35
C HIS A 302 -23.47 -22.93 8.38
N ILE A 303 -22.23 -22.45 8.38
CA ILE A 303 -21.90 -21.03 8.58
C ILE A 303 -20.80 -20.59 7.62
N GLY A 304 -20.85 -19.34 7.18
CA GLY A 304 -19.78 -18.67 6.42
C GLY A 304 -19.88 -18.84 4.91
N ILE A 305 -18.91 -18.26 4.20
CA ILE A 305 -18.92 -18.13 2.74
C ILE A 305 -18.96 -19.46 1.99
N ALA A 306 -18.44 -20.52 2.59
CA ALA A 306 -18.44 -21.88 2.04
C ALA A 306 -19.36 -22.83 2.83
N GLN A 307 -20.27 -22.28 3.65
CA GLN A 307 -21.18 -23.03 4.51
C GLN A 307 -20.47 -24.20 5.21
N TRP A 308 -19.43 -23.90 5.99
CA TRP A 308 -18.74 -24.90 6.79
C TRP A 308 -19.70 -25.49 7.82
N ASP A 309 -19.72 -26.81 7.95
CA ASP A 309 -20.56 -27.48 8.94
C ASP A 309 -20.21 -27.01 10.35
N GLU A 310 -21.22 -26.67 11.14
CA GLU A 310 -21.04 -26.03 12.43
C GLU A 310 -20.25 -26.94 13.40
N ALA A 311 -20.54 -28.24 13.39
CA ALA A 311 -20.02 -29.19 14.37
C ALA A 311 -18.52 -29.50 14.18
N ASN A 312 -18.04 -29.52 12.95
CA ASN A 312 -16.69 -29.96 12.61
C ASN A 312 -15.89 -28.86 11.92
N ARG A 313 -16.20 -28.48 10.68
CA ARG A 313 -15.32 -27.58 9.91
C ARG A 313 -15.32 -26.14 10.43
N TRP A 314 -16.45 -25.62 10.89
CA TRP A 314 -16.51 -24.27 11.47
C TRP A 314 -15.86 -24.23 12.86
N ASN A 315 -16.39 -24.97 13.84
CA ASN A 315 -15.91 -24.89 15.23
C ASN A 315 -14.53 -25.54 15.45
N ASN A 316 -14.22 -26.66 14.79
CA ASN A 316 -12.93 -27.35 14.95
C ASN A 316 -11.89 -26.96 13.90
N GLY A 317 -12.27 -26.17 12.91
CA GLY A 317 -11.38 -25.69 11.87
C GLY A 317 -11.27 -24.17 11.89
N LEU A 318 -12.24 -23.50 11.29
CA LEU A 318 -12.21 -22.06 11.04
C LEU A 318 -12.08 -21.22 12.31
N VAL A 319 -12.84 -21.53 13.36
CA VAL A 319 -12.76 -20.82 14.65
C VAL A 319 -11.39 -20.97 15.31
N LYS A 320 -10.77 -22.15 15.22
CA LYS A 320 -9.42 -22.39 15.77
C LYS A 320 -8.35 -21.70 14.94
N PHE A 321 -8.46 -21.77 13.61
CA PHE A 321 -7.60 -21.04 12.70
C PHE A 321 -7.69 -19.52 12.96
N ALA A 322 -8.89 -18.97 13.09
CA ALA A 322 -9.10 -17.56 13.43
C ALA A 322 -8.47 -17.19 14.77
N ALA A 323 -8.62 -18.04 15.80
CA ALA A 323 -8.00 -17.83 17.10
C ALA A 323 -6.46 -17.83 17.05
N ASP A 324 -5.86 -18.77 16.31
CA ASP A 324 -4.40 -18.82 16.10
C ASP A 324 -3.89 -17.59 15.34
N MET A 325 -4.71 -17.09 14.41
CA MET A 325 -4.44 -15.86 13.65
C MET A 325 -4.85 -14.58 14.38
N GLY A 326 -5.34 -14.66 15.62
CA GLY A 326 -5.73 -13.49 16.42
C GLY A 326 -6.89 -12.67 15.83
N SER A 327 -7.82 -13.31 15.12
CA SER A 327 -8.87 -12.64 14.35
C SER A 327 -10.28 -13.21 14.61
N ASP A 328 -11.30 -12.54 14.08
CA ASP A 328 -12.72 -12.95 14.17
C ASP A 328 -13.03 -14.02 13.10
N PRO A 329 -13.64 -15.17 13.43
CA PRO A 329 -14.10 -16.16 12.45
C PRO A 329 -15.16 -15.62 11.45
N TYR A 330 -15.85 -14.53 11.76
CA TYR A 330 -16.77 -13.85 10.84
C TYR A 330 -16.08 -12.82 9.93
N ASP A 331 -14.76 -12.64 10.04
CA ASP A 331 -14.00 -11.81 9.12
C ASP A 331 -13.85 -12.51 7.77
N PHE A 332 -14.27 -11.82 6.70
CA PHE A 332 -14.24 -12.37 5.33
C PHE A 332 -12.82 -12.75 4.88
N SER A 333 -11.79 -12.00 5.27
CA SER A 333 -10.40 -12.30 4.93
C SER A 333 -9.91 -13.57 5.63
N ILE A 334 -10.35 -13.83 6.86
CA ILE A 334 -10.02 -15.05 7.60
C ILE A 334 -10.71 -16.26 6.99
N GLN A 335 -11.96 -16.12 6.58
CA GLN A 335 -12.67 -17.20 5.89
C GLN A 335 -12.03 -17.54 4.54
N LEU A 336 -11.53 -16.55 3.79
CA LEU A 336 -10.79 -16.78 2.54
C LEU A 336 -9.42 -17.46 2.77
N ARG A 337 -8.67 -17.03 3.79
CA ARG A 337 -7.39 -17.66 4.16
C ARG A 337 -7.58 -19.11 4.61
N TYR A 338 -8.58 -19.34 5.45
CA TYR A 338 -8.94 -20.68 5.87
C TYR A 338 -9.38 -21.55 4.69
N LEU A 339 -10.21 -21.03 3.78
CA LEU A 339 -10.62 -21.70 2.54
C LEU A 339 -9.40 -22.12 1.70
N ALA A 340 -8.46 -21.18 1.47
CA ALA A 340 -7.28 -21.42 0.67
C ALA A 340 -6.37 -22.49 1.29
N TRP A 341 -6.16 -22.46 2.60
CA TRP A 341 -5.44 -23.52 3.30
C TRP A 341 -6.19 -24.87 3.22
N GLU A 342 -7.50 -24.88 3.51
CA GLU A 342 -8.29 -26.11 3.61
C GLU A 342 -8.37 -26.86 2.26
N MET A 343 -8.40 -26.12 1.14
CA MET A 343 -8.39 -26.71 -0.20
C MET A 343 -6.99 -27.09 -0.70
N GLY A 344 -5.93 -26.78 0.07
CA GLY A 344 -4.54 -27.08 -0.27
C GLY A 344 -3.86 -26.06 -1.19
N LEU A 345 -4.39 -24.83 -1.28
CA LEU A 345 -3.78 -23.76 -2.07
C LEU A 345 -2.58 -23.13 -1.35
N THR A 346 -2.65 -22.99 -0.02
CA THR A 346 -1.58 -22.44 0.83
C THR A 346 -1.17 -23.44 1.92
N ASP A 347 0.03 -23.25 2.48
CA ASP A 347 0.54 -24.00 3.64
C ASP A 347 0.42 -23.18 4.94
N GLU A 348 -0.56 -22.29 5.03
CA GLU A 348 -0.58 -21.25 6.07
C GLU A 348 -0.70 -21.77 7.50
N TRP A 349 -1.45 -22.86 7.72
CA TRP A 349 -1.59 -23.51 9.03
C TRP A 349 -0.75 -24.79 9.09
N LYS A 350 0.58 -24.63 9.08
CA LYS A 350 1.59 -25.68 8.84
C LYS A 350 1.51 -26.91 9.74
N ASP A 351 1.09 -26.74 10.99
CA ASP A 351 1.00 -27.82 11.96
C ASP A 351 -0.34 -28.59 11.89
N HIS A 352 -1.16 -28.31 10.89
CA HIS A 352 -2.50 -28.89 10.71
C HIS A 352 -2.66 -29.50 9.32
N THR A 353 -3.44 -30.58 9.25
CA THR A 353 -3.77 -31.24 7.97
C THR A 353 -5.05 -30.64 7.38
N PRO A 354 -5.03 -30.13 6.14
CA PRO A 354 -6.22 -29.56 5.51
C PRO A 354 -7.29 -30.62 5.24
N GLY A 355 -8.54 -30.32 5.60
CA GLY A 355 -9.67 -31.24 5.47
C GLY A 355 -10.04 -31.58 4.02
N ARG A 356 -9.69 -30.72 3.05
CA ARG A 356 -10.00 -30.84 1.63
C ARG A 356 -8.77 -30.60 0.73
N GLY A 357 -7.56 -30.90 1.22
CA GLY A 357 -6.28 -30.47 0.63
C GLY A 357 -5.97 -30.89 -0.82
N GLY A 358 -6.70 -31.84 -1.41
CA GLY A 358 -6.55 -32.23 -2.83
C GLY A 358 -7.41 -31.41 -3.80
N THR A 359 -8.24 -30.50 -3.29
CA THR A 359 -9.20 -29.75 -4.11
C THR A 359 -8.51 -28.76 -5.04
N ALA A 360 -7.51 -28.02 -4.55
CA ALA A 360 -6.79 -27.04 -5.36
C ALA A 360 -6.10 -27.68 -6.56
N ASP A 361 -5.49 -28.84 -6.39
CA ASP A 361 -4.84 -29.58 -7.47
C ASP A 361 -5.83 -30.10 -8.50
N ALA A 362 -6.99 -30.59 -8.05
CA ALA A 362 -8.06 -31.00 -8.94
C ALA A 362 -8.63 -29.81 -9.75
N VAL A 363 -8.79 -28.65 -9.12
CA VAL A 363 -9.24 -27.41 -9.80
C VAL A 363 -8.19 -26.94 -10.81
N ARG A 364 -6.89 -27.01 -10.48
CA ARG A 364 -5.78 -26.66 -11.40
C ARG A 364 -5.76 -27.50 -12.67
N ALA A 365 -6.28 -28.72 -12.64
CA ALA A 365 -6.37 -29.60 -13.81
C ALA A 365 -7.51 -29.22 -14.79
N THR A 366 -8.37 -28.26 -14.43
CA THR A 366 -9.49 -27.81 -15.27
C THR A 366 -9.11 -26.64 -16.18
N THR A 367 -9.88 -26.43 -17.25
CA THR A 367 -9.59 -25.37 -18.25
C THR A 367 -10.70 -24.31 -18.37
N SER A 368 -11.88 -24.56 -17.81
CA SER A 368 -13.05 -23.68 -17.90
C SER A 368 -13.64 -23.42 -16.52
N ALA A 369 -14.37 -22.31 -16.38
CA ALA A 369 -15.02 -21.94 -15.13
C ALA A 369 -16.06 -23.00 -14.72
N GLU A 370 -16.78 -23.55 -15.68
CA GLU A 370 -17.79 -24.59 -15.48
C GLU A 370 -17.18 -25.92 -14.97
N GLN A 371 -16.03 -26.34 -15.54
CA GLN A 371 -15.31 -27.52 -15.05
C GLN A 371 -14.73 -27.28 -13.65
N ALA A 372 -14.18 -26.11 -13.38
CA ALA A 372 -13.69 -25.74 -12.06
C ALA A 372 -14.82 -25.72 -11.02
N THR A 373 -16.02 -25.26 -11.42
CA THR A 373 -17.23 -25.30 -10.58
C THR A 373 -17.62 -26.72 -10.20
N GLU A 374 -17.66 -27.64 -11.17
CA GLU A 374 -18.02 -29.05 -10.92
C GLU A 374 -17.01 -29.73 -10.00
N ILE A 375 -15.71 -29.51 -10.24
CA ILE A 375 -14.65 -30.11 -9.43
C ILE A 375 -14.64 -29.56 -8.01
N PHE A 376 -14.83 -28.24 -7.84
CA PHE A 376 -14.91 -27.65 -6.51
C PHE A 376 -16.17 -28.13 -5.75
N GLU A 377 -17.32 -28.22 -6.42
CA GLU A 377 -18.53 -28.77 -5.81
C GLU A 377 -18.34 -30.22 -5.36
N ALA A 378 -17.75 -31.08 -6.21
CA ALA A 378 -17.57 -32.48 -5.90
C ALA A 378 -16.54 -32.71 -4.78
N ASN A 379 -15.44 -31.95 -4.77
CA ASN A 379 -14.30 -32.22 -3.90
C ASN A 379 -14.30 -31.39 -2.60
N PHE A 380 -14.92 -30.21 -2.60
CA PHE A 380 -14.96 -29.32 -1.44
C PHE A 380 -16.33 -29.29 -0.76
N GLU A 381 -17.39 -28.95 -1.52
CA GLU A 381 -18.75 -28.79 -0.99
C GLU A 381 -19.43 -30.14 -0.70
N GLY A 382 -19.31 -31.10 -1.61
CA GLY A 382 -19.91 -32.42 -1.49
C GLY A 382 -21.44 -32.41 -1.47
N SER A 383 -22.08 -31.45 -2.15
CA SER A 383 -23.54 -31.26 -2.12
C SER A 383 -24.32 -32.27 -2.98
N GLY A 384 -23.61 -33.14 -3.70
CA GLY A 384 -24.20 -34.13 -4.60
C GLY A 384 -24.70 -33.55 -5.92
N GLY A 385 -24.12 -32.43 -6.37
CA GLY A 385 -24.52 -31.72 -7.58
C GLY A 385 -25.70 -30.76 -7.40
N SER A 386 -26.08 -30.44 -6.16
CA SER A 386 -27.20 -29.53 -5.88
C SER A 386 -26.93 -28.14 -6.46
N ALA A 387 -27.94 -27.59 -7.14
CA ALA A 387 -27.90 -26.25 -7.76
C ALA A 387 -26.73 -26.04 -8.75
N MET A 388 -26.23 -27.11 -9.40
CA MET A 388 -25.09 -27.04 -10.32
C MET A 388 -25.27 -25.99 -11.43
N GLU A 389 -26.47 -25.91 -12.02
CA GLU A 389 -26.77 -24.90 -13.04
C GLU A 389 -26.60 -23.45 -12.52
N LYS A 390 -26.98 -23.19 -11.25
CA LYS A 390 -26.82 -21.87 -10.63
C LYS A 390 -25.35 -21.57 -10.32
N ARG A 391 -24.61 -22.55 -9.80
CA ARG A 391 -23.18 -22.44 -9.52
C ARG A 391 -22.38 -22.12 -10.79
N GLN A 392 -22.67 -22.82 -11.89
CA GLN A 392 -22.05 -22.58 -13.19
C GLN A 392 -22.47 -21.23 -13.77
N ALA A 393 -23.72 -20.81 -13.61
CA ALA A 393 -24.18 -19.49 -14.04
C ALA A 393 -23.46 -18.36 -13.29
N TYR A 394 -23.24 -18.50 -11.98
CA TYR A 394 -22.46 -17.55 -11.19
C TYR A 394 -20.99 -17.50 -11.63
N ALA A 395 -20.34 -18.65 -11.78
CA ALA A 395 -18.96 -18.73 -12.24
C ALA A 395 -18.78 -18.11 -13.62
N LYS A 396 -19.70 -18.38 -14.55
CA LYS A 396 -19.70 -17.78 -15.89
C LYS A 396 -19.90 -16.27 -15.83
N ALA A 397 -20.83 -15.77 -15.01
CA ALA A 397 -21.05 -14.34 -14.86
C ALA A 397 -19.79 -13.62 -14.34
N LEU A 398 -19.08 -14.22 -13.40
CA LEU A 398 -17.82 -13.69 -12.88
C LEU A 398 -16.71 -13.72 -13.94
N TYR A 399 -16.54 -14.85 -14.64
CA TYR A 399 -15.53 -14.96 -15.70
C TYR A 399 -15.78 -13.92 -16.81
N GLU A 400 -17.02 -13.79 -17.29
CA GLU A 400 -17.38 -12.82 -18.32
C GLU A 400 -17.20 -11.37 -17.85
N LYS A 401 -17.50 -11.07 -16.58
CA LYS A 401 -17.29 -9.73 -15.99
C LYS A 401 -15.82 -9.33 -15.96
N TYR A 402 -14.91 -10.30 -15.77
CA TYR A 402 -13.52 -10.02 -15.39
C TYR A 402 -12.45 -10.50 -16.37
N LYS A 403 -12.80 -11.26 -17.42
CA LYS A 403 -11.84 -11.78 -18.43
C LYS A 403 -11.02 -10.69 -19.13
N ASP A 404 -11.58 -9.49 -19.24
CA ASP A 404 -10.94 -8.32 -19.85
C ASP A 404 -10.56 -7.26 -18.80
N SER A 405 -10.70 -7.55 -17.50
CA SER A 405 -10.49 -6.56 -16.44
C SER A 405 -9.00 -6.32 -16.18
N PRO A 406 -8.51 -5.07 -16.29
CA PRO A 406 -7.15 -4.73 -15.88
C PRO A 406 -6.89 -4.95 -14.38
N THR A 407 -7.94 -4.94 -13.54
CA THR A 407 -7.85 -5.13 -12.08
C THR A 407 -7.51 -6.57 -11.69
N LEU A 408 -7.80 -7.55 -12.55
CA LEU A 408 -7.54 -8.98 -12.33
C LEU A 408 -6.63 -9.61 -13.40
N GLY A 409 -6.42 -8.94 -14.54
CA GLY A 409 -5.55 -9.37 -15.65
C GLY A 409 -4.06 -9.07 -15.45
N SER A 410 -3.72 -8.28 -14.43
CA SER A 410 -2.34 -8.25 -13.93
C SER A 410 -2.20 -9.42 -12.95
N SER A 411 -1.42 -10.45 -13.33
CA SER A 411 -0.84 -11.41 -12.37
C SER A 411 0.14 -10.66 -11.46
N GLY A 412 -0.39 -9.73 -10.67
CA GLY A 412 0.32 -8.97 -9.66
C GLY A 412 0.55 -9.90 -8.48
N THR A 413 1.82 -10.17 -8.22
CA THR A 413 2.31 -10.68 -6.96
C THR A 413 1.68 -9.94 -5.80
N SER A 414 1.21 -10.70 -4.81
CA SER A 414 0.74 -10.23 -3.52
C SER A 414 1.74 -9.23 -2.90
N ASP A 415 1.32 -7.98 -2.78
CA ASP A 415 2.05 -6.90 -2.09
C ASP A 415 2.20 -7.22 -0.60
N PRO A 416 3.41 -7.16 -0.02
CA PRO A 416 3.60 -7.14 1.42
C PRO A 416 3.48 -5.70 1.96
N GLY A 417 2.43 -5.47 2.74
CA GLY A 417 2.44 -4.59 3.92
C GLY A 417 2.72 -3.09 3.76
N THR A 418 1.71 -2.31 3.35
CA THR A 418 1.45 -1.02 4.01
C THR A 418 0.49 -1.26 5.17
N SER A 419 0.87 -0.76 6.34
CA SER A 419 0.07 -0.79 7.57
C SER A 419 -1.38 -0.35 7.35
N ALA A 420 -2.29 -1.11 7.95
CA ALA A 420 -3.73 -0.99 7.82
C ALA A 420 -4.24 0.45 7.94
N SER A 421 -4.83 0.95 6.86
CA SER A 421 -5.90 1.94 6.95
C SER A 421 -7.21 1.16 6.86
N CYS A 422 -7.99 1.18 7.94
CA CYS A 422 -9.35 0.64 7.99
C CYS A 422 -10.23 1.41 7.00
N SER A 423 -10.21 1.01 5.73
CA SER A 423 -11.12 1.53 4.71
C SER A 423 -12.42 0.75 4.78
N SER A 424 -13.33 1.27 5.59
CA SER A 424 -14.75 0.93 5.54
C SER A 424 -15.29 1.28 4.15
N GLY A 425 -16.04 0.32 3.57
CA GLY A 425 -16.35 0.26 2.15
C GLY A 425 -17.15 1.42 1.55
N GLY A 426 -17.14 1.40 0.21
CA GLY A 426 -17.95 2.21 -0.68
C GLY A 426 -17.07 3.05 -1.60
N GLY A 427 -17.12 2.79 -2.92
CA GLY A 427 -16.41 3.54 -3.98
C GLY A 427 -16.79 5.01 -4.14
N ALA A 428 -17.14 5.67 -3.05
CA ALA A 428 -17.32 7.10 -2.90
C ALA A 428 -16.69 7.65 -1.59
N SER A 429 -16.34 6.82 -0.60
CA SER A 429 -15.60 7.30 0.59
C SER A 429 -14.16 7.61 0.20
N SER A 430 -13.47 6.70 -0.51
CA SER A 430 -12.09 6.93 -0.96
C SER A 430 -11.95 8.19 -1.81
N SER A 431 -12.92 8.45 -2.70
CA SER A 431 -12.97 9.71 -3.46
C SER A 431 -13.35 10.91 -2.58
N LEU A 432 -14.27 10.77 -1.62
CA LEU A 432 -14.58 11.85 -0.67
C LEU A 432 -13.34 12.26 0.13
N GLN A 433 -12.54 11.30 0.57
CA GLN A 433 -11.34 11.52 1.37
C GLN A 433 -10.19 12.09 0.51
N GLU A 434 -10.04 11.60 -0.74
CA GLU A 434 -9.13 12.19 -1.73
C GLU A 434 -9.48 13.67 -2.02
N TYR A 435 -10.75 13.95 -2.29
CA TYR A 435 -11.21 15.32 -2.52
C TYR A 435 -11.14 16.18 -1.26
N THR A 436 -11.26 15.59 -0.07
CA THR A 436 -11.03 16.30 1.20
C THR A 436 -9.58 16.78 1.27
N LEU A 437 -8.60 15.90 0.99
CA LEU A 437 -7.19 16.28 0.95
C LEU A 437 -6.89 17.29 -0.17
N LYS A 438 -7.59 17.20 -1.29
CA LYS A 438 -7.46 18.17 -2.40
C LYS A 438 -7.98 19.55 -2.00
N TYR A 439 -9.13 19.62 -1.33
CA TYR A 439 -9.85 20.88 -1.12
C TYR A 439 -9.59 21.55 0.23
N ALA A 440 -9.23 20.79 1.26
CA ALA A 440 -9.09 21.26 2.62
C ALA A 440 -7.64 21.19 3.12
N TRP A 441 -7.21 22.19 3.88
CA TRP A 441 -5.94 22.14 4.59
C TRP A 441 -5.96 21.05 5.67
N PRO A 442 -4.90 20.25 5.79
CA PRO A 442 -4.84 19.21 6.79
C PRO A 442 -4.84 19.71 8.23
N GLN A 443 -4.41 20.96 8.45
CA GLN A 443 -4.32 21.55 9.78
C GLN A 443 -5.65 22.16 10.23
N ILE A 444 -5.99 22.01 11.52
CA ILE A 444 -7.12 22.72 12.15
C ILE A 444 -6.84 24.23 12.13
N HIS A 445 -5.57 24.61 12.30
CA HIS A 445 -5.09 25.98 12.26
C HIS A 445 -4.04 26.15 11.17
N HIS A 446 -4.38 26.91 10.13
CA HIS A 446 -3.46 27.33 9.08
C HIS A 446 -3.53 28.84 8.90
N GLU A 447 -2.45 29.47 8.45
CA GLU A 447 -2.39 30.90 8.17
C GLU A 447 -1.88 31.17 6.74
N PRO A 448 -2.51 32.13 6.01
CA PRO A 448 -3.69 32.90 6.38
C PRO A 448 -4.95 32.07 6.52
N ARG A 449 -5.79 32.32 7.54
CA ARG A 449 -6.98 31.50 7.82
C ARG A 449 -7.99 31.40 6.67
N ILE A 450 -8.01 32.42 5.80
CA ILE A 450 -8.88 32.52 4.61
C ILE A 450 -8.21 32.01 3.32
N GLN A 451 -6.95 31.56 3.38
CA GLN A 451 -6.24 31.04 2.21
C GLN A 451 -6.85 29.69 1.78
N ARG A 452 -7.34 29.64 0.55
CA ARG A 452 -7.85 28.42 -0.07
C ARG A 452 -6.72 27.69 -0.80
N LYS A 453 -6.81 26.36 -0.89
CA LYS A 453 -5.93 25.56 -1.77
C LYS A 453 -6.24 25.85 -3.23
N ASP A 454 -5.23 25.77 -4.09
CA ASP A 454 -5.37 26.10 -5.52
C ASP A 454 -6.41 25.21 -6.21
N GLU A 455 -6.42 23.93 -5.88
CA GLU A 455 -7.39 22.97 -6.42
C GLU A 455 -8.82 23.26 -5.97
N TYR A 456 -8.99 23.80 -4.77
CA TYR A 456 -10.30 24.26 -4.30
C TYR A 456 -10.72 25.56 -4.99
N ILE A 457 -9.78 26.46 -5.28
CA ILE A 457 -10.05 27.67 -6.06
C ILE A 457 -10.58 27.30 -7.45
N GLU A 458 -9.94 26.35 -8.14
CA GLU A 458 -10.39 25.83 -9.42
C GLU A 458 -11.80 25.22 -9.35
N ALA A 459 -12.06 24.42 -8.31
CA ALA A 459 -13.37 23.81 -8.09
C ALA A 459 -14.47 24.86 -7.90
N ILE A 460 -14.18 25.96 -7.21
CA ILE A 460 -15.13 27.07 -6.99
C ILE A 460 -15.37 27.86 -8.28
N TYR A 461 -14.36 28.10 -9.11
CA TYR A 461 -14.56 28.72 -10.42
C TYR A 461 -15.44 27.84 -11.31
N LYS A 462 -15.14 26.54 -11.36
CA LYS A 462 -15.98 25.57 -12.08
C LYS A 462 -17.41 25.53 -11.55
N ALA A 463 -17.60 25.54 -10.23
CA ALA A 463 -18.92 25.61 -9.61
C ALA A 463 -19.67 26.89 -10.02
N THR A 464 -18.97 28.01 -10.10
CA THR A 464 -19.54 29.29 -10.57
C THR A 464 -20.01 29.17 -12.02
N ASP A 465 -19.20 28.62 -12.91
CA ASP A 465 -19.53 28.44 -14.34
C ASP A 465 -20.70 27.48 -14.55
N GLU A 466 -20.80 26.43 -13.71
CA GLU A 466 -21.89 25.45 -13.75
C GLU A 466 -23.17 25.91 -13.04
N GLY A 467 -23.16 27.12 -12.45
CA GLY A 467 -24.27 27.68 -11.69
C GLY A 467 -24.56 26.95 -10.38
N ARG A 468 -23.56 26.26 -9.82
CA ARG A 468 -23.63 25.59 -8.52
C ARG A 468 -23.42 26.57 -7.37
N PHE A 469 -24.02 26.26 -6.24
CA PHE A 469 -23.84 26.96 -4.98
C PHE A 469 -22.42 26.73 -4.45
N PHE A 470 -21.63 27.79 -4.46
CA PHE A 470 -20.27 27.82 -3.94
C PHE A 470 -20.15 28.57 -2.60
N GLY A 471 -21.27 28.99 -2.02
CA GLY A 471 -21.28 29.80 -0.79
C GLY A 471 -20.85 31.25 -1.01
N SER A 472 -20.58 31.95 0.08
CA SER A 472 -20.08 33.31 0.08
C SER A 472 -18.54 33.36 0.04
N HIS A 473 -17.95 34.56 -0.12
CA HIS A 473 -16.49 34.76 -0.12
C HIS A 473 -15.71 33.81 -1.05
N TYR A 474 -16.28 33.48 -2.21
CA TYR A 474 -15.72 32.53 -3.18
C TYR A 474 -15.32 31.19 -2.53
N GLY A 475 -16.20 30.57 -1.74
CA GLY A 475 -15.96 29.23 -1.19
C GLY A 475 -15.30 29.20 0.19
N VAL A 476 -14.97 30.36 0.77
CA VAL A 476 -14.68 30.47 2.21
C VAL A 476 -16.02 30.49 2.96
N ASP A 477 -16.71 29.37 2.94
CA ASP A 477 -18.10 29.20 3.40
C ASP A 477 -18.36 27.73 3.73
N CYS A 478 -18.93 27.46 4.90
CA CYS A 478 -19.19 26.10 5.37
C CYS A 478 -20.11 25.31 4.42
N GLY A 479 -21.18 25.93 3.94
CA GLY A 479 -22.14 25.30 3.04
C GLY A 479 -21.59 25.14 1.63
N GLY A 480 -20.87 26.16 1.15
CA GLY A 480 -20.18 26.10 -0.15
C GLY A 480 -19.18 24.95 -0.22
N PHE A 481 -18.36 24.79 0.82
CA PHE A 481 -17.38 23.72 0.92
C PHE A 481 -18.03 22.34 0.94
N VAL A 482 -18.95 22.08 1.87
CA VAL A 482 -19.61 20.77 2.01
C VAL A 482 -20.36 20.39 0.72
N THR A 483 -21.03 21.36 0.09
CA THR A 483 -21.71 21.13 -1.21
C THR A 483 -20.72 20.72 -2.30
N THR A 484 -19.63 21.48 -2.44
CA THR A 484 -18.63 21.24 -3.48
C THR A 484 -17.92 19.90 -3.27
N LEU A 485 -17.55 19.58 -2.04
CA LEU A 485 -16.88 18.33 -1.68
C LEU A 485 -17.76 17.10 -1.94
N ILE A 486 -19.01 17.10 -1.49
CA ILE A 486 -19.95 15.97 -1.70
C ILE A 486 -20.27 15.78 -3.19
N TYR A 487 -20.44 16.89 -3.91
CA TYR A 487 -20.72 16.83 -5.33
C TYR A 487 -19.50 16.33 -6.10
N ASP A 488 -18.33 16.97 -5.97
CA ASP A 488 -17.17 16.69 -6.81
C ASP A 488 -16.57 15.30 -6.56
N SER A 489 -16.58 14.83 -5.30
CA SER A 489 -16.19 13.46 -4.96
C SER A 489 -17.09 12.38 -5.56
N GLY A 490 -18.28 12.74 -6.05
CA GLY A 490 -19.28 11.79 -6.51
C GLY A 490 -20.07 11.11 -5.39
N PHE A 491 -19.86 11.51 -4.13
CA PHE A 491 -20.55 10.93 -2.98
C PHE A 491 -22.08 11.04 -3.11
N ASP A 492 -22.58 12.23 -3.43
CA ASP A 492 -23.99 12.41 -3.80
C ASP A 492 -24.15 13.62 -4.73
N LYS A 493 -24.25 13.35 -6.03
CA LYS A 493 -24.46 14.39 -7.04
C LYS A 493 -25.80 15.11 -6.89
N THR A 494 -26.74 14.59 -6.10
CA THR A 494 -28.05 15.22 -5.87
C THR A 494 -28.08 16.15 -4.67
N TYR A 495 -27.03 16.12 -3.82
CA TYR A 495 -26.95 16.88 -2.59
C TYR A 495 -27.14 18.38 -2.82
N ASN A 496 -27.90 19.02 -1.94
CA ASN A 496 -28.23 20.46 -2.00
C ASN A 496 -28.81 20.86 -3.37
N PHE A 497 -29.82 20.12 -3.85
CA PHE A 497 -30.50 20.33 -5.13
C PHE A 497 -29.54 20.29 -6.33
N ASP A 498 -28.85 19.16 -6.51
CA ASP A 498 -27.82 18.98 -7.55
C ASP A 498 -26.71 20.04 -7.46
N ALA A 499 -26.33 20.36 -6.22
CA ALA A 499 -25.43 21.44 -5.85
C ALA A 499 -25.90 22.86 -6.26
N LYS A 500 -27.18 23.08 -6.62
CA LYS A 500 -27.74 24.40 -7.01
C LYS A 500 -28.66 25.02 -5.97
N GLY A 501 -28.68 24.47 -4.77
CA GLY A 501 -29.45 24.96 -3.64
C GLY A 501 -28.83 26.19 -2.99
N GLY A 502 -28.67 26.16 -1.67
CA GLY A 502 -28.28 27.35 -0.91
C GLY A 502 -27.46 27.03 0.32
N ASN A 503 -27.45 27.99 1.26
CA ASN A 503 -26.72 27.91 2.51
C ASN A 503 -27.20 26.76 3.43
N THR A 504 -26.60 26.67 4.61
CA THR A 504 -26.88 25.63 5.62
C THR A 504 -28.36 25.37 5.90
N VAL A 505 -29.22 26.39 5.86
CA VAL A 505 -30.66 26.22 6.08
C VAL A 505 -31.30 25.42 4.95
N VAL A 506 -30.94 25.73 3.70
CA VAL A 506 -31.43 25.02 2.50
C VAL A 506 -30.86 23.61 2.45
N GLN A 507 -29.57 23.44 2.76
CA GLN A 507 -28.92 22.12 2.83
C GLN A 507 -29.59 21.20 3.86
N ARG A 508 -29.86 21.71 5.07
CA ARG A 508 -30.52 20.93 6.12
C ARG A 508 -31.96 20.56 5.73
N LEU A 509 -32.70 21.48 5.10
CA LEU A 509 -34.03 21.18 4.57
C LEU A 509 -33.97 20.05 3.54
N TRP A 510 -33.03 20.14 2.60
CA TRP A 510 -32.81 19.10 1.59
C TRP A 510 -32.44 17.76 2.24
N ALA A 511 -31.50 17.74 3.19
CA ALA A 511 -31.08 16.52 3.88
C ALA A 511 -32.22 15.90 4.68
N THR A 512 -33.08 16.72 5.31
CA THR A 512 -34.26 16.24 6.04
C THR A 512 -35.24 15.49 5.13
N LEU A 513 -35.37 15.91 3.86
CA LEU A 513 -36.28 15.28 2.90
C LEU A 513 -35.66 14.05 2.23
N ASN A 514 -34.34 14.08 1.96
CA ASN A 514 -33.71 13.12 1.05
C ASN A 514 -32.78 12.13 1.76
N TRP A 515 -32.19 12.49 2.89
CA TRP A 515 -31.23 11.68 3.64
C TRP A 515 -31.83 11.07 4.91
N GLN A 516 -31.16 10.07 5.47
CA GLN A 516 -31.52 9.44 6.75
C GLN A 516 -31.04 10.35 7.89
N TYR A 517 -31.97 10.77 8.73
CA TYR A 517 -31.64 11.43 10.00
C TYR A 517 -31.01 10.40 10.95
N LEU A 518 -29.86 10.73 11.55
CA LEU A 518 -29.14 9.84 12.46
C LEU A 518 -29.43 10.15 13.93
N GLY A 519 -29.63 11.42 14.28
CA GLY A 519 -29.81 11.86 15.66
C GLY A 519 -29.00 13.11 16.00
N SER A 520 -29.07 13.52 17.26
CA SER A 520 -28.17 14.49 17.88
C SER A 520 -27.19 13.80 18.81
N ALA A 521 -25.98 14.34 18.96
CA ALA A 521 -24.94 13.73 19.78
C ALA A 521 -25.41 13.37 21.19
N ASN A 522 -25.03 12.19 21.67
CA ASN A 522 -25.43 11.60 22.95
C ASN A 522 -26.94 11.35 23.12
N GLY A 523 -27.75 11.63 22.10
CA GLY A 523 -29.18 11.30 22.03
C GLY A 523 -29.43 9.88 21.51
N THR A 524 -30.57 9.68 20.87
CA THR A 524 -30.94 8.41 20.23
C THR A 524 -30.37 8.36 18.81
N TYR A 525 -29.78 7.22 18.45
CA TYR A 525 -29.40 6.89 17.08
C TYR A 525 -30.64 6.34 16.38
N GLU A 526 -31.28 7.17 15.58
CA GLU A 526 -32.57 6.89 14.95
C GLU A 526 -32.63 5.58 14.13
N PRO A 527 -31.55 5.13 13.46
CA PRO A 527 -31.60 3.90 12.69
C PRO A 527 -31.86 2.61 13.51
N ASP A 528 -31.40 2.54 14.77
CA ASP A 528 -31.52 1.31 15.58
C ASP A 528 -32.03 1.55 17.03
N GLY A 529 -32.27 2.79 17.42
CA GLY A 529 -32.74 3.17 18.75
C GLY A 529 -31.67 3.14 19.85
N SER A 530 -30.42 2.80 19.54
CA SER A 530 -29.31 2.83 20.48
C SER A 530 -28.88 4.26 20.81
N LYS A 531 -27.89 4.43 21.69
CA LYS A 531 -27.32 5.75 21.97
C LYS A 531 -26.48 6.22 20.78
N PHE A 532 -26.65 7.47 20.37
CA PHE A 532 -25.86 8.04 19.29
C PHE A 532 -24.52 8.55 19.81
N THR A 533 -23.49 7.76 19.55
CA THR A 533 -22.08 8.03 19.83
C THR A 533 -21.29 8.17 18.52
N ASP A 534 -20.10 8.74 18.59
CA ASP A 534 -19.31 9.14 17.41
C ASP A 534 -18.83 7.94 16.56
N ASP A 535 -18.69 6.76 17.16
CA ASP A 535 -18.40 5.48 16.48
C ASP A 535 -19.47 5.07 15.46
N LYS A 536 -20.68 5.65 15.55
CA LYS A 536 -21.77 5.40 14.60
C LYS A 536 -21.63 6.19 13.30
N LEU A 537 -20.75 7.21 13.25
CA LEU A 537 -20.54 8.03 12.07
C LEU A 537 -19.79 7.27 10.97
N GLN A 538 -20.07 7.64 9.72
CA GLN A 538 -19.43 7.11 8.52
C GLN A 538 -18.99 8.27 7.63
N PRO A 539 -17.88 8.11 6.87
CA PRO A 539 -17.44 9.12 5.92
C PRO A 539 -18.58 9.57 4.99
N GLY A 540 -18.81 10.88 4.94
CA GLY A 540 -19.89 11.49 4.18
C GLY A 540 -21.12 11.87 5.00
N ASP A 541 -21.18 11.53 6.28
CA ASP A 541 -22.20 12.04 7.18
C ASP A 541 -22.02 13.55 7.38
N VAL A 542 -23.13 14.30 7.29
CA VAL A 542 -23.11 15.75 7.39
C VAL A 542 -23.82 16.20 8.64
N ALA A 543 -23.16 17.07 9.40
CA ALA A 543 -23.70 17.73 10.56
C ALA A 543 -24.30 19.09 10.21
N PHE A 544 -25.35 19.45 10.94
CA PHE A 544 -25.94 20.78 10.91
C PHE A 544 -26.16 21.28 12.33
N SER A 545 -25.77 22.54 12.55
CA SER A 545 -26.17 23.34 13.71
C SER A 545 -26.72 24.69 13.19
N PRO A 546 -27.32 25.54 14.04
CA PRO A 546 -27.81 26.84 13.60
C PRO A 546 -26.72 27.66 12.90
N GLY A 547 -26.82 27.81 11.58
CA GLY A 547 -25.90 28.63 10.77
C GLY A 547 -24.57 27.96 10.37
N HIS A 548 -24.33 26.69 10.71
CA HIS A 548 -23.07 26.01 10.39
C HIS A 548 -23.26 24.55 9.96
N THR A 549 -22.45 24.07 9.02
CA THR A 549 -22.41 22.68 8.57
C THR A 549 -20.97 22.21 8.36
N TRP A 550 -20.71 20.95 8.65
CA TRP A 550 -19.43 20.28 8.45
C TRP A 550 -19.68 18.81 8.17
N ILE A 551 -18.65 18.11 7.73
CA ILE A 551 -18.76 16.73 7.26
C ILE A 551 -17.78 15.84 8.03
N TYR A 552 -18.24 14.64 8.42
CA TYR A 552 -17.37 13.60 8.93
C TYR A 552 -16.70 12.92 7.73
N VAL A 553 -15.36 12.96 7.68
CA VAL A 553 -14.56 12.40 6.58
C VAL A 553 -13.87 11.11 6.98
N GLY A 554 -13.98 10.71 8.25
CA GLY A 554 -13.28 9.57 8.82
C GLY A 554 -11.81 9.89 9.10
N GLU A 555 -11.04 8.87 9.40
CA GLU A 555 -9.60 9.01 9.62
C GLU A 555 -8.89 9.10 8.26
N ILE A 556 -8.26 10.25 7.99
CA ILE A 556 -7.43 10.48 6.80
C ILE A 556 -6.01 10.70 7.29
N ASN A 557 -5.06 9.93 6.74
CA ASN A 557 -3.65 10.08 7.11
C ASN A 557 -3.16 11.51 6.79
N GLY A 558 -2.55 12.16 7.77
CA GLY A 558 -2.05 13.53 7.65
C GLY A 558 -3.12 14.63 7.75
N PHE A 559 -4.39 14.30 8.04
CA PHE A 559 -5.47 15.28 8.27
C PHE A 559 -5.80 15.32 9.77
N GLU A 560 -5.67 16.47 10.43
CA GLU A 560 -5.66 16.59 11.90
C GLU A 560 -6.99 16.29 12.61
N SER A 561 -8.06 16.05 11.86
CA SER A 561 -9.41 15.85 12.40
C SER A 561 -10.19 14.82 11.61
N LYS A 562 -11.16 14.14 12.25
CA LYS A 562 -12.13 13.28 11.54
C LYS A 562 -13.21 14.08 10.81
N TYR A 563 -13.16 15.40 10.94
CA TYR A 563 -14.14 16.35 10.43
C TYR A 563 -13.46 17.33 9.49
N ALA A 564 -14.14 17.74 8.43
CA ALA A 564 -13.70 18.83 7.56
C ALA A 564 -14.73 19.96 7.61
N SER A 565 -14.27 21.20 7.74
CA SER A 565 -15.13 22.37 7.90
C SER A 565 -14.52 23.62 7.27
N ALA A 566 -15.38 24.59 6.96
CA ALA A 566 -15.04 25.96 6.56
C ALA A 566 -15.93 26.95 7.34
N SER A 567 -15.62 28.24 7.38
CA SER A 567 -16.50 29.26 7.99
C SER A 567 -16.62 30.47 7.06
N GLN A 568 -17.83 31.02 6.97
CA GLN A 568 -18.17 32.15 6.12
C GLN A 568 -17.24 33.34 6.35
N GLY A 569 -16.35 33.62 5.40
CA GLY A 569 -15.41 34.75 5.43
C GLY A 569 -14.28 34.66 6.47
N GLU A 570 -14.28 33.63 7.32
CA GLU A 570 -13.37 33.51 8.46
C GLU A 570 -12.34 32.38 8.28
N LYS A 571 -12.77 31.25 7.71
CA LYS A 571 -11.95 30.02 7.64
C LYS A 571 -12.16 29.32 6.31
N ALA A 572 -11.10 29.20 5.51
CA ALA A 572 -11.09 28.36 4.32
C ALA A 572 -11.22 26.88 4.72
N PRO A 573 -11.57 25.98 3.78
CA PRO A 573 -11.71 24.57 4.12
C PRO A 573 -10.45 24.01 4.75
N SER A 574 -10.62 23.35 5.89
CA SER A 574 -9.54 22.69 6.60
C SER A 574 -10.08 21.58 7.50
N ALA A 575 -9.19 20.90 8.21
CA ALA A 575 -9.59 20.08 9.34
C ALA A 575 -10.51 20.87 10.30
N GLY A 576 -11.59 20.22 10.69
CA GLY A 576 -12.65 20.76 11.54
C GLY A 576 -12.18 20.82 12.99
N GLY A 577 -12.37 21.97 13.63
CA GLY A 577 -12.29 22.07 15.10
C GLY A 577 -13.62 21.68 15.75
N GLU A 578 -14.68 21.66 14.95
CA GLU A 578 -16.03 21.25 15.29
C GLU A 578 -16.12 19.72 15.27
N GLY A 579 -16.52 19.12 16.40
CA GLY A 579 -16.62 17.68 16.58
C GLY A 579 -18.04 17.13 16.51
N PHE A 580 -18.22 15.89 16.98
CA PHE A 580 -19.49 15.16 16.99
C PHE A 580 -20.64 15.91 17.68
N ASP A 581 -20.37 16.50 18.85
CA ASP A 581 -21.34 17.11 19.76
C ASP A 581 -21.37 18.64 19.73
N TRP A 582 -20.66 19.25 18.78
CA TRP A 582 -20.49 20.69 18.70
C TRP A 582 -21.82 21.42 18.47
N ALA A 583 -22.11 22.40 19.33
CA ALA A 583 -23.26 23.31 19.24
C ALA A 583 -24.64 22.63 18.99
N GLY A 584 -24.86 21.44 19.54
CA GLY A 584 -26.12 20.72 19.39
C GLY A 584 -26.33 20.17 17.97
N ALA A 585 -25.24 19.73 17.33
CA ALA A 585 -25.24 19.13 16.01
C ALA A 585 -26.31 18.04 15.82
N VAL A 586 -26.97 18.09 14.66
CA VAL A 586 -27.79 16.99 14.14
C VAL A 586 -27.13 16.41 12.90
N TRP A 587 -27.10 15.08 12.79
CA TRP A 587 -26.38 14.36 11.75
C TRP A 587 -27.30 13.68 10.74
N PHE A 588 -26.90 13.66 9.48
CA PHE A 588 -27.62 13.02 8.38
C PHE A 588 -26.69 12.16 7.53
N ARG A 589 -27.21 11.04 7.04
CA ARG A 589 -26.51 10.09 6.15
C ARG A 589 -27.27 9.90 4.85
N LYS A 590 -26.57 9.81 3.73
CA LYS A 590 -27.17 9.40 2.45
C LYS A 590 -27.90 8.07 2.61
N LYS A 591 -29.16 7.99 2.17
CA LYS A 591 -29.91 6.72 2.18
C LYS A 591 -29.23 5.74 1.22
N SER A 592 -28.94 4.52 1.69
CA SER A 592 -28.58 3.41 0.80
C SER A 592 -29.72 3.23 -0.19
N SER A 593 -29.41 3.26 -1.48
CA SER A 593 -30.43 3.05 -2.52
C SER A 593 -30.97 1.63 -2.40
N SER A 594 -32.10 1.47 -1.69
CA SER A 594 -32.97 0.35 -1.96
C SER A 594 -33.46 0.51 -3.39
N SER A 595 -33.22 -0.51 -4.22
CA SER A 595 -33.91 -0.65 -5.49
C SER A 595 -35.41 -0.67 -5.19
N THR A 596 -36.03 0.50 -5.28
CA THR A 596 -37.47 0.64 -5.23
C THR A 596 -37.97 0.07 -6.55
N THR A 597 -38.35 -1.22 -6.55
CA THR A 597 -39.15 -1.82 -7.62
C THR A 597 -40.44 -1.04 -7.68
N THR A 598 -40.50 -0.08 -8.59
CA THR A 598 -41.72 0.61 -8.99
C THR A 598 -42.60 -0.42 -9.69
N SER A 599 -43.64 -0.88 -9.00
CA SER A 599 -44.72 -1.65 -9.63
C SER A 599 -45.53 -0.72 -10.53
N SER A 600 -45.07 -0.54 -11.77
CA SER A 600 -45.93 -0.13 -12.88
C SER A 600 -46.48 -1.41 -13.52
N GLY A 601 -47.80 -1.57 -13.45
CA GLY A 601 -48.48 -2.87 -13.50
C GLY A 601 -48.84 -3.41 -14.88
N ILE A 602 -49.66 -4.48 -14.87
CA ILE A 602 -50.42 -4.95 -16.03
C ILE A 602 -51.78 -5.48 -15.54
N SER A 603 -52.84 -4.97 -16.18
CA SER A 603 -54.21 -5.46 -16.13
C SER A 603 -54.36 -6.90 -16.66
N ALA A 604 -55.27 -7.64 -16.04
CA ALA A 604 -56.23 -8.52 -16.72
C ALA A 604 -57.58 -8.37 -16.03
#